data_AF-A0A7J4UFV5-F1
#
_entry.id   AF-A0A7J4UFV5-F1
#
_cell.length_a   1.000
_cell.length_b   1.000
_cell.length_c   1.000
_cell.angle_alpha   90.00
_cell.angle_beta   90.00
_cell.angle_gamma   90.00
#
_symmetry.space_group_name_H-M   'P 1'
#
loop_
_entity.id
_entity.type
_entity.pdbx_description
1 polymer ?
#
loop_
_entity_poly.entity_id
_entity_poly.type
_entity_poly.pdbx_seq_one_letter_code
_entity_poly.pdbx_strand_id
1 'polypeptide(L)'
;MNEQQLEVRKQRGYNIAKTSRIVKTEKGWKVPSQSGEGFYMVVSNGIEAKCSCPDCELRKCKCKHIWAVELIVTKQVDDLGNVTITQTVRKTYKQDWHNYNLAQQKEKQLFMKLLADITSNVKQPAYAFGRPENTLSDSIYSMVFKVYSTFSSRRFTTDMEMAKEQGFIEKITPRSSMSDCFKKKEITPLLAQIVQLTSLPLRTVEKDYAIDSTGFGTTVFQRWFSFKHGKEISSKRWVKCHFMTGVKSNIITSVSITSEFDNDSPELKKLVNATAQNFNMEEISADKAYLSKDNLEHIEEKGAMPFIPFKKNNNATGKGAIWKKMYYYFQLNNEDFLEHYHKRSNAETTVHMIKSKFGDFVRSKEWTAQINEVLCKIICHNIYCVIQEMFTLGIEANFVREVSHVSENSTFKGTYRTKLPSSSQEGR
;
A
#
# COMPACT_ATOMS: atom_id res chain seq x y z
N MET A 1 -30.59 12.78 32.27
CA MET A 1 -29.52 12.96 31.25
C MET A 1 -30.07 12.46 29.93
N ASN A 2 -29.99 13.23 28.84
CA ASN A 2 -30.59 12.84 27.56
C ASN A 2 -29.77 11.73 26.87
N GLU A 3 -30.41 10.83 26.13
CA GLU A 3 -29.83 9.65 25.48
C GLU A 3 -28.69 10.00 24.53
N GLN A 4 -28.84 11.10 23.76
CA GLN A 4 -27.79 11.65 22.91
C GLN A 4 -26.52 12.05 23.68
N GLN A 5 -26.63 12.56 24.90
CA GLN A 5 -25.47 12.96 25.71
C GLN A 5 -24.76 11.76 26.34
N LEU A 6 -25.47 10.66 26.56
CA LEU A 6 -24.87 9.41 27.02
C LEU A 6 -24.06 8.76 25.88
N GLU A 7 -24.62 8.75 24.66
CA GLU A 7 -23.95 8.18 23.49
C GLU A 7 -22.65 8.94 23.12
N VAL A 8 -22.67 10.27 23.20
CA VAL A 8 -21.45 11.08 22.98
C VAL A 8 -20.37 10.77 24.04
N ARG A 9 -20.76 10.52 25.30
CA ARG A 9 -19.81 10.15 26.36
C ARG A 9 -19.23 8.75 26.12
N LYS A 10 -20.06 7.81 25.70
CA LYS A 10 -19.66 6.46 25.33
C LYS A 10 -18.66 6.48 24.17
N GLN A 11 -18.95 7.23 23.11
CA GLN A 11 -18.06 7.41 21.96
C GLN A 11 -16.70 8.02 22.35
N ARG A 12 -16.70 9.00 23.26
CA ARG A 12 -15.45 9.56 23.79
C ARG A 12 -14.67 8.54 24.62
N GLY A 13 -15.34 7.68 25.37
CA GLY A 13 -14.72 6.55 26.08
C GLY A 13 -14.07 5.54 25.14
N TYR A 14 -14.75 5.17 24.04
CA TYR A 14 -14.18 4.35 22.97
C TYR A 14 -12.91 4.97 22.37
N ASN A 15 -12.94 6.27 22.11
CA ASN A 15 -11.76 6.96 21.58
C ASN A 15 -10.59 6.91 22.56
N ILE A 16 -10.82 7.14 23.86
CA ILE A 16 -9.76 7.06 24.88
C ILE A 16 -9.16 5.65 24.94
N ALA A 17 -10.00 4.60 24.95
CA ALA A 17 -9.55 3.22 24.96
C ALA A 17 -8.71 2.85 23.72
N LYS A 18 -9.03 3.41 22.55
CA LYS A 18 -8.31 3.16 21.30
C LYS A 18 -7.01 3.94 21.17
N THR A 19 -6.99 5.21 21.61
CA THR A 19 -5.86 6.11 21.34
C THR A 19 -4.86 6.18 22.48
N SER A 20 -5.26 5.83 23.70
CA SER A 20 -4.50 6.15 24.91
C SER A 20 -4.18 4.92 25.75
N ARG A 21 -2.99 4.89 26.36
CA ARG A 21 -2.56 3.78 27.22
C ARG A 21 -3.22 3.88 28.59
N ILE A 22 -4.11 2.93 28.89
CA ILE A 22 -4.72 2.76 30.22
C ILE A 22 -3.89 1.72 31.01
N VAL A 23 -3.54 2.04 32.25
CA VAL A 23 -2.64 1.21 33.07
C VAL A 23 -3.36 0.74 34.33
N LYS A 24 -3.34 -0.57 34.61
CA LYS A 24 -3.82 -1.14 35.87
C LYS A 24 -2.79 -0.92 36.98
N THR A 25 -3.22 -0.45 38.14
CA THR A 25 -2.42 -0.27 39.37
C THR A 25 -3.11 -0.94 40.55
N GLU A 26 -2.43 -1.07 41.69
CA GLU A 26 -2.99 -1.63 42.93
C GLU A 26 -4.24 -0.87 43.42
N LYS A 27 -4.32 0.43 43.12
CA LYS A 27 -5.41 1.32 43.56
C LYS A 27 -6.52 1.50 42.51
N GLY A 28 -6.44 0.84 41.35
CA GLY A 28 -7.41 0.97 40.24
C GLY A 28 -6.75 1.24 38.89
N TRP A 29 -7.50 1.80 37.94
CA TRP A 29 -7.08 2.05 36.56
C TRP A 29 -6.71 3.51 36.33
N LYS A 30 -5.51 3.75 35.80
CA LYS A 30 -5.02 5.07 35.42
C LYS A 30 -5.44 5.37 33.98
N VAL A 31 -6.34 6.34 33.80
CA VAL A 31 -6.89 6.74 32.50
C VAL A 31 -6.46 8.18 32.18
N PRO A 32 -5.79 8.44 31.05
CA PRO A 32 -5.31 9.78 30.72
C PRO A 32 -6.46 10.75 30.40
N SER A 33 -6.24 12.03 30.73
CA SER A 33 -7.13 13.13 30.39
C SER A 33 -7.10 13.39 28.88
N GLN A 34 -8.26 13.68 28.31
CA GLN A 34 -8.40 13.95 26.87
C GLN A 34 -8.11 15.42 26.50
N SER A 35 -8.01 16.30 27.50
CA SER A 35 -7.93 17.76 27.31
C SER A 35 -6.71 18.39 28.00
N GLY A 36 -5.80 17.56 28.54
CA GLY A 36 -4.58 17.99 29.20
C GLY A 36 -3.69 16.80 29.56
N GLU A 37 -2.53 17.05 30.19
CA GLU A 37 -1.49 16.03 30.43
C GLU A 37 -1.71 15.19 31.71
N GLY A 38 -2.82 15.40 32.42
CA GLY A 38 -3.17 14.69 33.65
C GLY A 38 -3.79 13.31 33.43
N PHE A 39 -4.05 12.59 34.52
CA PHE A 39 -4.74 11.31 34.53
C PHE A 39 -5.81 11.25 35.62
N TYR A 40 -6.78 10.37 35.44
CA TYR A 40 -7.84 10.09 36.39
C TYR A 40 -7.81 8.62 36.79
N MET A 41 -8.10 8.37 38.06
CA MET A 41 -8.16 7.02 38.62
C MET A 41 -9.60 6.51 38.54
N VAL A 42 -9.77 5.34 37.95
CA VAL A 42 -11.04 4.62 37.90
C VAL A 42 -10.93 3.36 38.76
N VAL A 43 -11.71 3.29 39.82
CA VAL A 43 -11.82 2.10 40.68
C VAL A 43 -13.10 1.38 40.29
N SER A 44 -13.00 0.10 39.94
CA SER A 44 -14.14 -0.74 39.59
C SER A 44 -14.10 -2.02 40.40
N ASN A 45 -15.17 -2.27 41.17
CA ASN A 45 -15.34 -3.47 41.99
C ASN A 45 -16.28 -4.48 41.30
N GLY A 46 -16.43 -4.38 39.98
CA GLY A 46 -17.26 -5.27 39.18
C GLY A 46 -18.75 -4.93 39.15
N ILE A 47 -19.33 -4.32 40.18
CA ILE A 47 -20.75 -3.90 40.22
C ILE A 47 -20.87 -2.38 40.08
N GLU A 48 -19.97 -1.63 40.73
CA GLU A 48 -19.90 -0.18 40.64
C GLU A 48 -18.51 0.28 40.17
N ALA A 49 -18.48 1.36 39.40
CA ALA A 49 -17.27 2.02 38.95
C ALA A 49 -17.29 3.50 39.35
N LYS A 50 -16.22 3.96 40.02
CA LYS A 50 -16.03 5.35 40.44
C LYS A 50 -14.79 5.92 39.78
N CYS A 51 -14.89 7.14 39.28
CA CYS A 51 -13.79 7.84 38.64
C CYS A 51 -13.46 9.13 39.39
N SER A 52 -12.18 9.42 39.59
CA SER A 52 -11.70 10.65 40.23
C SER A 52 -11.76 11.89 39.33
N CYS A 53 -12.54 11.86 38.24
CA CYS A 53 -12.64 12.99 37.34
C CYS A 53 -13.77 13.94 37.76
N PRO A 54 -13.62 15.27 37.60
CA PRO A 54 -14.64 16.24 37.99
C PRO A 54 -16.02 15.96 37.37
N ASP A 55 -16.04 15.43 36.13
CA ASP A 55 -17.26 15.06 35.41
C ASP A 55 -18.09 13.97 36.12
N CYS A 56 -17.40 12.98 36.71
CA CYS A 56 -18.04 11.87 37.42
C CYS A 56 -18.54 12.32 38.80
N GLU A 57 -17.78 13.18 39.47
CA GLU A 57 -18.10 13.71 40.80
C GLU A 57 -19.30 14.65 40.76
N LEU A 58 -19.32 15.59 39.80
CA LEU A 58 -20.40 16.55 39.63
C LEU A 58 -21.73 15.90 39.21
N ARG A 59 -21.68 14.89 38.34
CA ARG A 59 -22.88 14.35 37.68
C ARG A 59 -23.34 13.01 38.22
N LYS A 60 -22.53 12.36 39.06
CA LYS A 60 -22.80 11.05 39.67
C LYS A 60 -23.26 9.99 38.65
N CYS A 61 -22.74 10.06 37.44
CA CYS A 61 -23.07 9.15 36.33
C CYS A 61 -21.80 8.65 35.63
N LYS A 62 -21.90 7.56 34.85
CA LYS A 62 -20.76 6.98 34.12
C LYS A 62 -20.09 8.01 33.21
N CYS A 63 -18.85 8.37 33.53
CA CYS A 63 -18.03 9.27 32.72
C CYS A 63 -17.32 8.51 31.59
N LYS A 64 -16.72 9.26 30.65
CA LYS A 64 -15.97 8.68 29.53
C LYS A 64 -14.79 7.78 29.94
N HIS A 65 -14.18 8.03 31.11
CA HIS A 65 -13.07 7.21 31.61
C HIS A 65 -13.55 5.86 32.15
N ILE A 66 -14.73 5.81 32.78
CA ILE A 66 -15.37 4.56 33.19
C ILE A 66 -15.71 3.71 31.96
N TRP A 67 -16.30 4.34 30.93
CA TRP A 67 -16.56 3.67 29.66
C TRP A 67 -15.28 3.13 29.01
N ALA A 68 -14.18 3.90 29.03
CA ALA A 68 -12.90 3.44 28.48
C ALA A 68 -12.33 2.22 29.22
N VAL A 69 -12.48 2.16 30.54
CA VAL A 69 -12.03 1.01 31.37
C VAL A 69 -12.95 -0.20 31.17
N GLU A 70 -14.27 -0.01 31.15
CA GLU A 70 -15.22 -1.10 30.88
C GLU A 70 -15.00 -1.74 29.49
N LEU A 71 -14.50 -0.97 28.52
CA LEU A 71 -14.18 -1.50 27.19
C LEU A 71 -12.90 -2.33 27.16
N ILE A 72 -11.91 -1.99 27.98
CA ILE A 72 -10.66 -2.75 28.10
C ILE A 72 -10.87 -3.99 28.98
N VAL A 73 -11.81 -3.93 29.91
CA VAL A 73 -12.20 -5.02 30.81
C VAL A 73 -13.40 -5.73 30.21
N THR A 74 -13.19 -6.60 29.21
CA THR A 74 -14.29 -7.42 28.70
C THR A 74 -14.59 -8.51 29.74
N LYS A 75 -15.80 -8.51 30.29
CA LYS A 75 -16.28 -9.56 31.18
C LYS A 75 -17.03 -10.60 30.37
N GLN A 76 -16.50 -11.81 30.29
CA GLN A 76 -17.30 -12.98 29.90
C GLN A 76 -17.71 -13.69 31.20
N VAL A 77 -19.01 -13.91 31.36
CA VAL A 77 -19.55 -14.70 32.48
C VAL A 77 -19.90 -16.07 31.93
N ASP A 78 -19.32 -17.12 32.46
CA ASP A 78 -19.69 -18.50 32.09
C ASP A 78 -21.07 -18.86 32.67
N ASP A 79 -21.65 -19.99 32.22
CA ASP A 79 -22.96 -20.47 32.69
C ASP A 79 -22.98 -20.80 34.20
N LEU A 80 -21.82 -20.77 34.87
CA LEU A 80 -21.62 -21.01 36.31
C LEU A 80 -21.39 -19.71 37.10
N GLY A 81 -21.41 -18.54 36.45
CA GLY A 81 -21.29 -17.23 37.11
C GLY A 81 -19.86 -16.73 37.31
N ASN A 82 -18.83 -17.42 36.79
CA ASN A 82 -17.44 -16.97 36.87
C ASN A 82 -17.15 -15.90 35.83
N VAL A 83 -16.50 -14.82 36.27
CA VAL A 83 -16.19 -13.66 35.44
C VAL A 83 -14.75 -13.75 34.93
N THR A 84 -14.55 -13.99 33.64
CA THR A 84 -13.25 -13.92 32.97
C THR A 84 -13.00 -12.49 32.45
N ILE A 85 -11.85 -11.90 32.80
CA ILE A 85 -11.46 -10.55 32.38
C ILE A 85 -10.43 -10.63 31.26
N THR A 86 -10.81 -10.29 30.03
CA THR A 86 -9.89 -10.24 28.88
C THR A 86 -9.33 -8.83 28.73
N GLN A 87 -8.02 -8.64 28.87
CA GLN A 87 -7.34 -7.36 28.64
C GLN A 87 -6.81 -7.30 27.21
N THR A 88 -7.20 -6.28 26.44
CA THR A 88 -6.62 -6.01 25.11
C THR A 88 -5.21 -5.43 25.28
N VAL A 89 -4.20 -6.29 25.45
CA VAL A 89 -2.80 -5.87 25.47
C VAL A 89 -2.36 -5.54 24.04
N ARG A 90 -1.75 -4.36 23.83
CA ARG A 90 -1.11 -4.02 22.55
C ARG A 90 0.00 -5.06 22.28
N LYS A 91 -0.23 -5.96 21.33
CA LYS A 91 0.79 -6.92 20.87
C LYS A 91 1.97 -6.10 20.32
N THR A 92 3.12 -6.19 20.99
CA THR A 92 4.37 -5.61 20.48
C THR A 92 5.14 -6.76 19.86
N TYR A 93 5.29 -6.73 18.55
CA TYR A 93 6.05 -7.75 17.83
C TYR A 93 7.54 -7.52 18.05
N LYS A 94 8.29 -8.59 18.28
CA LYS A 94 9.74 -8.55 18.44
C LYS A 94 10.35 -8.31 17.05
N GLN A 95 10.91 -7.13 16.83
CA GLN A 95 11.58 -6.79 15.57
C GLN A 95 13.05 -7.25 15.62
N ASP A 96 13.52 -7.85 14.52
CA ASP A 96 14.94 -8.15 14.33
C ASP A 96 15.69 -6.85 13.99
N TRP A 97 16.12 -6.16 15.05
CA TRP A 97 16.82 -4.88 14.94
C TRP A 97 18.16 -4.99 14.21
N HIS A 98 18.83 -6.14 14.26
CA HIS A 98 20.13 -6.29 13.63
C HIS A 98 19.99 -6.25 12.09
N ASN A 99 19.14 -7.11 11.55
CA ASN A 99 18.88 -7.17 10.11
C ASN A 99 18.20 -5.89 9.61
N TYR A 100 17.29 -5.31 10.39
CA TYR A 100 16.67 -4.03 10.04
C TYR A 100 17.72 -2.91 9.91
N ASN A 101 18.63 -2.76 10.89
CA ASN A 101 19.65 -1.72 10.86
C ASN A 101 20.63 -1.92 9.70
N LEU A 102 21.01 -3.17 9.41
CA LEU A 102 21.88 -3.48 8.28
C LEU A 102 21.22 -3.11 6.94
N ALA A 103 19.92 -3.42 6.79
CA ALA A 103 19.14 -3.01 5.62
C ALA A 103 19.11 -1.49 5.45
N GLN A 104 18.86 -0.73 6.53
CA GLN A 104 18.87 0.75 6.47
C GLN A 104 20.24 1.30 6.07
N GLN A 105 21.33 0.75 6.60
CA GLN A 105 22.69 1.22 6.30
C GLN A 105 23.09 0.96 4.85
N LYS A 106 22.61 -0.15 4.26
CA LYS A 106 22.90 -0.53 2.87
C LYS A 106 21.87 -0.02 1.86
N GLU A 107 20.78 0.61 2.33
CA GLU A 107 19.62 0.96 1.53
C GLU A 107 19.99 1.73 0.25
N LYS A 108 20.66 2.88 0.34
CA LYS A 108 20.96 3.71 -0.83
C LYS A 108 21.85 2.98 -1.85
N GLN A 109 22.86 2.25 -1.37
CA GLN A 109 23.79 1.51 -2.23
C GLN A 109 23.04 0.40 -3.01
N LEU A 110 22.23 -0.40 -2.32
CA LEU A 110 21.44 -1.46 -2.95
C LEU A 110 20.34 -0.88 -3.83
N PHE A 111 19.72 0.22 -3.43
CA PHE A 111 18.69 0.90 -4.22
C PHE A 111 19.22 1.32 -5.59
N MET A 112 20.39 1.97 -5.63
CA MET A 112 21.01 2.38 -6.89
C MET A 112 21.31 1.19 -7.80
N LYS A 113 21.87 0.10 -7.22
CA LYS A 113 22.17 -1.13 -7.95
C LYS A 113 20.91 -1.78 -8.52
N LEU A 114 19.92 -2.06 -7.67
CA LEU A 114 18.68 -2.72 -8.08
C LEU A 114 17.91 -1.88 -9.10
N LEU A 115 17.89 -0.55 -8.93
CA LEU A 115 17.25 0.33 -9.91
C LEU A 115 17.91 0.24 -11.29
N ALA A 116 19.24 0.15 -11.35
CA ALA A 116 19.96 -0.03 -12.61
C ALA A 116 19.57 -1.36 -13.28
N ASP A 117 19.54 -2.45 -12.50
CA ASP A 117 19.11 -3.77 -12.99
C ASP A 117 17.67 -3.73 -13.53
N ILE A 118 16.76 -3.06 -12.81
CA ILE A 118 15.37 -2.88 -13.23
C ILE A 118 15.27 -2.09 -14.54
N THR A 119 15.96 -0.95 -14.64
CA THR A 119 15.84 -0.07 -15.81
C THR A 119 16.55 -0.61 -17.05
N SER A 120 17.58 -1.44 -16.88
CA SER A 120 18.27 -2.12 -17.98
C SER A 120 17.35 -3.02 -18.81
N ASN A 121 16.26 -3.52 -18.21
CA ASN A 121 15.26 -4.34 -18.90
C ASN A 121 14.29 -3.54 -19.80
N VAL A 122 14.36 -2.20 -19.76
CA VAL A 122 13.48 -1.34 -20.54
C VAL A 122 13.89 -1.37 -22.01
N LYS A 123 12.96 -1.78 -22.88
CA LYS A 123 13.17 -1.74 -24.34
C LYS A 123 13.37 -0.30 -24.81
N GLN A 124 14.48 -0.07 -25.48
CA GLN A 124 14.80 1.23 -26.06
C GLN A 124 14.00 1.45 -27.34
N PRO A 125 13.42 2.64 -27.56
CA PRO A 125 12.78 2.97 -28.82
C PRO A 125 13.83 2.99 -29.95
N ALA A 126 13.41 2.66 -31.17
CA ALA A 126 14.26 2.78 -32.34
C ALA A 126 14.70 4.25 -32.51
N TYR A 127 15.99 4.47 -32.73
CA TYR A 127 16.52 5.80 -32.94
C TYR A 127 16.00 6.38 -34.26
N ALA A 128 15.45 7.59 -34.19
CA ALA A 128 15.12 8.40 -35.36
C ALA A 128 16.18 9.49 -35.56
N PHE A 129 16.41 9.91 -36.81
CA PHE A 129 17.37 10.97 -37.17
C PHE A 129 17.25 12.20 -36.25
N GLY A 130 18.37 12.75 -35.79
CA GLY A 130 18.40 13.95 -34.96
C GLY A 130 19.58 14.01 -33.99
N ARG A 131 19.39 14.71 -32.87
CA ARG A 131 20.33 14.70 -31.74
C ARG A 131 20.08 13.41 -30.93
N PRO A 132 21.12 12.62 -30.58
CA PRO A 132 20.95 11.48 -29.70
C PRO A 132 20.30 11.88 -28.36
N GLU A 133 19.07 11.43 -28.15
CA GLU A 133 18.39 11.54 -26.86
C GLU A 133 19.12 10.70 -25.81
N ASN A 134 18.85 10.95 -24.53
CA ASN A 134 19.29 9.98 -23.51
C ASN A 134 18.49 8.70 -23.67
N THR A 135 19.09 7.59 -23.25
CA THR A 135 18.39 6.31 -23.28
C THR A 135 17.14 6.39 -22.37
N LEU A 136 16.11 5.63 -22.73
CA LEU A 136 14.87 5.54 -21.95
C LEU A 136 15.17 4.96 -20.56
N SER A 137 16.05 3.95 -20.49
CA SER A 137 16.61 3.41 -19.23
C SER A 137 17.18 4.51 -18.33
N ASP A 138 18.16 5.29 -18.82
CA ASP A 138 18.80 6.36 -18.02
C ASP A 138 17.79 7.42 -17.58
N SER A 139 16.82 7.72 -18.44
CA SER A 139 15.76 8.69 -18.15
C SER A 139 14.84 8.20 -17.03
N ILE A 140 14.41 6.94 -17.05
CA ILE A 140 13.58 6.33 -16.01
C ILE A 140 14.36 6.17 -14.71
N TYR A 141 15.62 5.72 -14.79
CA TYR A 141 16.52 5.66 -13.64
C TYR A 141 16.59 7.02 -12.95
N SER A 142 16.84 8.08 -13.73
CA SER A 142 16.90 9.46 -13.23
C SER A 142 15.58 9.89 -12.58
N MET A 143 14.44 9.56 -13.17
CA MET A 143 13.12 9.89 -12.63
C MET A 143 12.87 9.25 -11.26
N VAL A 144 13.08 7.93 -11.17
CA VAL A 144 12.84 7.17 -9.94
C VAL A 144 13.84 7.60 -8.85
N PHE A 145 15.13 7.70 -9.19
CA PHE A 145 16.16 8.10 -8.23
C PHE A 145 16.01 9.55 -7.75
N LYS A 146 15.50 10.46 -8.60
CA LYS A 146 15.13 11.81 -8.17
C LYS A 146 13.99 11.81 -7.15
N VAL A 147 13.03 10.89 -7.28
CA VAL A 147 11.93 10.78 -6.31
C VAL A 147 12.43 10.18 -5.01
N TYR A 148 13.27 9.15 -5.09
CA TYR A 148 13.94 8.53 -3.94
C TYR A 148 14.77 9.55 -3.13
N SER A 149 15.60 10.37 -3.77
CA SER A 149 16.45 11.34 -3.08
C SER A 149 15.68 12.42 -2.33
N THR A 150 14.41 12.65 -2.69
CA THR A 150 13.56 13.76 -2.21
C THR A 150 14.12 15.17 -2.47
N PHE A 151 15.24 15.27 -3.17
CA PHE A 151 15.93 16.52 -3.46
C PHE A 151 15.30 17.31 -4.60
N SER A 152 15.64 18.59 -4.65
CA SER A 152 15.37 19.41 -5.82
C SER A 152 16.20 18.90 -6.99
N SER A 153 15.69 19.07 -8.21
CA SER A 153 16.38 18.57 -9.41
C SER A 153 17.73 19.25 -9.68
N ARG A 154 18.07 20.33 -8.96
CA ARG A 154 19.40 20.96 -8.97
C ARG A 154 20.38 20.30 -8.00
N ARG A 155 19.92 19.96 -6.79
CA ARG A 155 20.75 19.28 -5.77
C ARG A 155 20.98 17.81 -6.10
N PHE A 156 20.05 17.20 -6.82
CA PHE A 156 20.12 15.82 -7.28
C PHE A 156 21.23 15.56 -8.33
N THR A 157 21.82 16.60 -8.93
CA THR A 157 22.87 16.42 -9.95
C THR A 157 24.06 15.62 -9.45
N THR A 158 24.48 15.82 -8.19
CA THR A 158 25.62 15.08 -7.60
C THR A 158 25.31 13.59 -7.45
N ASP A 159 24.07 13.23 -7.13
CA ASP A 159 23.65 11.83 -7.06
C ASP A 159 23.72 11.16 -8.44
N MET A 160 23.43 11.91 -9.51
CA MET A 160 23.55 11.42 -10.89
C MET A 160 24.99 11.25 -11.35
N GLU A 161 25.90 12.13 -10.90
CA GLU A 161 27.35 11.96 -11.12
C GLU A 161 27.84 10.67 -10.46
N MET A 162 27.47 10.43 -9.20
CA MET A 162 27.79 9.19 -8.49
C MET A 162 27.24 7.95 -9.20
N ALA A 163 26.01 8.01 -9.71
CA ALA A 163 25.41 6.90 -10.46
C ALA A 163 26.19 6.59 -11.75
N LYS A 164 26.69 7.62 -12.45
CA LYS A 164 27.51 7.46 -13.64
C LYS A 164 28.91 6.91 -13.31
N GLU A 165 29.55 7.42 -12.26
CA GLU A 165 30.86 6.92 -11.80
C GLU A 165 30.81 5.43 -11.42
N GLN A 166 29.69 4.99 -10.84
CA GLN A 166 29.45 3.58 -10.50
C GLN A 166 28.98 2.72 -11.69
N GLY A 167 28.81 3.31 -12.87
CA GLY A 167 28.40 2.59 -14.09
C GLY A 167 26.93 2.17 -14.13
N PHE A 168 26.06 2.74 -13.28
CA PHE A 168 24.62 2.41 -13.29
C PHE A 168 23.85 3.07 -14.43
N ILE A 169 24.41 4.12 -15.02
CA ILE A 169 23.87 4.84 -16.17
C ILE A 169 24.98 5.13 -17.16
N GLU A 170 24.65 5.18 -18.44
CA GLU A 170 25.62 5.54 -19.48
C GLU A 170 25.81 7.06 -19.53
N LYS A 171 24.71 7.80 -19.45
CA LYS A 171 24.70 9.25 -19.59
C LYS A 171 23.84 9.94 -18.52
N ILE A 172 24.37 11.03 -17.98
CA ILE A 172 23.62 11.87 -17.05
C ILE A 172 22.48 12.56 -17.80
N THR A 173 21.25 12.30 -17.35
CA THR A 173 20.07 12.96 -17.89
C THR A 173 20.00 14.42 -17.42
N PRO A 174 19.99 15.41 -18.32
CA PRO A 174 19.85 16.81 -17.93
C PRO A 174 18.53 17.07 -17.20
N ARG A 175 18.57 18.02 -16.27
CA ARG A 175 17.45 18.38 -15.40
C ARG A 175 16.14 18.70 -16.14
N SER A 176 16.23 19.42 -17.26
CA SER A 176 15.10 19.77 -18.12
C SER A 176 14.53 18.52 -18.78
N SER A 177 15.37 17.72 -19.43
CA SER A 177 14.98 16.46 -20.08
C SER A 177 14.30 15.50 -19.11
N MET A 178 14.81 15.33 -17.90
CA MET A 178 14.16 14.52 -16.86
C MET A 178 12.77 15.07 -16.51
N SER A 179 12.65 16.40 -16.36
CA SER A 179 11.37 17.05 -16.04
C SER A 179 10.36 16.92 -17.18
N ASP A 180 10.81 16.89 -18.42
CA ASP A 180 9.97 16.64 -19.60
C ASP A 180 9.58 15.16 -19.72
N CYS A 181 10.45 14.23 -19.31
CA CYS A 181 10.11 12.81 -19.23
C CYS A 181 8.93 12.55 -18.27
N PHE A 182 8.86 13.24 -17.12
CA PHE A 182 7.69 13.15 -16.24
C PHE A 182 6.38 13.51 -16.96
N LYS A 183 6.39 14.37 -17.99
CA LYS A 183 5.18 14.78 -18.72
C LYS A 183 4.77 13.82 -19.83
N LYS A 184 5.64 12.89 -20.23
CA LYS A 184 5.38 11.94 -21.32
C LYS A 184 4.34 10.89 -20.88
N LYS A 185 3.20 10.83 -21.56
CA LYS A 185 2.13 9.86 -21.30
C LYS A 185 2.55 8.42 -21.62
N GLU A 186 3.45 8.26 -22.59
CA GLU A 186 4.00 6.96 -23.02
C GLU A 186 4.79 6.26 -21.92
N ILE A 187 5.35 7.02 -20.96
CA ILE A 187 6.12 6.48 -19.84
C ILE A 187 5.22 5.93 -18.73
N THR A 188 3.98 6.43 -18.60
CA THR A 188 3.03 5.99 -17.57
C THR A 188 2.77 4.47 -17.56
N PRO A 189 2.41 3.81 -18.68
CA PRO A 189 2.20 2.37 -18.68
C PRO A 189 3.49 1.60 -18.37
N LEU A 190 4.65 2.12 -18.78
CA LEU A 190 5.94 1.51 -18.50
C LEU A 190 6.30 1.57 -17.01
N LEU A 191 6.06 2.70 -16.34
CA LEU A 191 6.23 2.80 -14.88
C LEU A 191 5.29 1.85 -14.14
N ALA A 192 4.05 1.68 -14.61
CA ALA A 192 3.12 0.71 -14.02
C ALA A 192 3.60 -0.74 -14.20
N GLN A 193 4.22 -1.08 -15.33
CA GLN A 193 4.88 -2.38 -15.52
C GLN A 193 6.09 -2.56 -14.60
N ILE A 194 6.86 -1.49 -14.36
CA ILE A 194 7.99 -1.53 -13.43
C ILE A 194 7.50 -1.76 -11.98
N VAL A 195 6.36 -1.18 -11.57
CA VAL A 195 5.74 -1.51 -10.28
C VAL A 195 5.49 -3.01 -10.14
N GLN A 196 4.94 -3.66 -11.18
CA GLN A 196 4.75 -5.11 -11.17
C GLN A 196 6.09 -5.86 -11.11
N LEU A 197 7.06 -5.48 -11.96
CA LEU A 197 8.39 -6.09 -12.01
C LEU A 197 9.09 -6.05 -10.64
N THR A 198 9.07 -4.90 -9.97
CA THR A 198 9.69 -4.72 -8.65
C THR A 198 9.04 -5.54 -7.54
N SER A 199 7.81 -6.03 -7.74
CA SER A 199 7.13 -6.89 -6.77
C SER A 199 7.47 -8.38 -6.91
N LEU A 200 7.97 -8.81 -8.08
CA LEU A 200 8.18 -10.23 -8.40
C LEU A 200 9.12 -11.01 -7.45
N PRO A 201 10.20 -10.44 -6.87
CA PRO A 201 11.06 -11.17 -5.95
C PRO A 201 10.34 -11.74 -4.72
N LEU A 202 9.21 -11.13 -4.34
CA LEU A 202 8.43 -11.52 -3.16
C LEU A 202 7.22 -12.39 -3.51
N ARG A 203 7.13 -12.90 -4.74
CA ARG A 203 6.03 -13.73 -5.23
C ARG A 203 5.75 -14.96 -4.39
N THR A 204 6.80 -15.66 -3.95
CA THR A 204 6.68 -16.89 -3.17
C THR A 204 6.38 -16.64 -1.70
N VAL A 205 6.60 -15.41 -1.23
CA VAL A 205 6.44 -14.99 0.15
C VAL A 205 5.02 -14.51 0.42
N GLU A 206 4.43 -13.81 -0.54
CA GLU A 206 3.08 -13.25 -0.45
C GLU A 206 2.00 -14.27 -0.84
N LYS A 207 0.90 -14.25 -0.10
CA LYS A 207 -0.27 -15.12 -0.27
C LYS A 207 -1.57 -14.37 -0.02
N ASP A 208 -1.54 -13.53 1.01
CA ASP A 208 -2.65 -12.68 1.43
C ASP A 208 -2.42 -11.25 0.95
N TYR A 209 -3.50 -10.61 0.52
CA TYR A 209 -3.44 -9.25 -0.02
C TYR A 209 -4.49 -8.34 0.62
N ALA A 210 -4.18 -7.05 0.62
CA ALA A 210 -5.11 -6.00 1.02
C ALA A 210 -5.22 -4.93 -0.07
N ILE A 211 -6.45 -4.46 -0.29
CA ILE A 211 -6.74 -3.38 -1.23
C ILE A 211 -7.14 -2.13 -0.45
N ASP A 212 -6.52 -1.01 -0.80
CA ASP A 212 -6.90 0.30 -0.28
C ASP A 212 -6.60 1.40 -1.30
N SER A 213 -7.10 2.60 -1.04
CA SER A 213 -6.80 3.79 -1.81
C SER A 213 -6.17 4.87 -0.93
N THR A 214 -5.31 5.70 -1.51
CA THR A 214 -4.75 6.85 -0.81
C THR A 214 -4.63 8.06 -1.71
N GLY A 215 -4.93 9.23 -1.17
CA GLY A 215 -4.73 10.51 -1.85
C GLY A 215 -3.33 11.06 -1.61
N PHE A 216 -2.70 11.53 -2.68
CA PHE A 216 -1.55 12.43 -2.63
C PHE A 216 -2.00 13.85 -2.92
N GLY A 217 -1.73 14.76 -1.98
CA GLY A 217 -2.08 16.17 -2.15
C GLY A 217 -1.28 16.80 -3.29
N THR A 218 -1.87 17.71 -4.05
CA THR A 218 -1.14 18.48 -5.05
C THR A 218 -0.80 19.88 -4.52
N THR A 219 0.14 20.55 -5.16
CA THR A 219 0.39 21.99 -4.92
C THR A 219 -0.62 22.88 -5.65
N VAL A 220 -1.59 22.30 -6.36
CA VAL A 220 -2.61 23.01 -7.13
C VAL A 220 -3.89 23.08 -6.31
N PHE A 221 -4.37 24.29 -6.07
CA PHE A 221 -5.61 24.54 -5.35
C PHE A 221 -6.75 24.74 -6.34
N GLN A 222 -7.89 24.12 -6.08
CA GLN A 222 -9.13 24.38 -6.79
C GLN A 222 -9.97 25.34 -5.94
N ARG A 223 -10.47 26.41 -6.57
CA ARG A 223 -11.38 27.37 -5.94
C ARG A 223 -12.72 27.25 -6.62
N TRP A 224 -13.78 27.05 -5.84
CA TRP A 224 -15.14 27.17 -6.33
C TRP A 224 -15.99 27.96 -5.35
N PHE A 225 -16.92 28.74 -5.90
CA PHE A 225 -17.88 29.47 -5.11
C PHE A 225 -19.05 28.55 -4.77
N SER A 226 -19.18 28.14 -3.51
CA SER A 226 -20.33 27.35 -3.08
C SER A 226 -21.54 28.26 -2.94
N PHE A 227 -22.36 28.37 -3.99
CA PHE A 227 -23.61 29.15 -3.97
C PHE A 227 -24.52 28.75 -2.79
N LYS A 228 -24.51 27.46 -2.42
CA LYS A 228 -25.25 26.89 -1.28
C LYS A 228 -24.77 27.37 0.11
N HIS A 229 -23.53 27.86 0.23
CA HIS A 229 -22.91 28.23 1.51
C HIS A 229 -22.35 29.65 1.55
N GLY A 230 -22.49 30.43 0.47
CA GLY A 230 -22.03 31.82 0.40
C GLY A 230 -20.53 32.01 0.68
N LYS A 231 -19.71 30.97 0.49
CA LYS A 231 -18.28 30.95 0.81
C LYS A 231 -17.47 30.45 -0.37
N GLU A 232 -16.34 31.10 -0.62
CA GLU A 232 -15.29 30.60 -1.52
C GLU A 232 -14.61 29.41 -0.83
N ILE A 233 -14.74 28.22 -1.41
CA ILE A 233 -14.09 27.01 -0.91
C ILE A 233 -12.83 26.81 -1.75
N SER A 234 -11.67 26.88 -1.10
CA SER A 234 -10.41 26.46 -1.70
C SER A 234 -10.07 25.07 -1.17
N SER A 235 -10.04 24.07 -2.04
CA SER A 235 -9.60 22.72 -1.70
C SER A 235 -8.34 22.37 -2.50
N LYS A 236 -7.44 21.61 -1.88
CA LYS A 236 -6.31 21.02 -2.61
C LYS A 236 -6.84 19.92 -3.50
N ARG A 237 -6.39 19.85 -4.76
CA ARG A 237 -6.66 18.69 -5.62
C ARG A 237 -5.84 17.49 -5.17
N TRP A 238 -6.37 16.30 -5.36
CA TRP A 238 -5.72 15.04 -5.00
C TRP A 238 -5.47 14.15 -6.22
N VAL A 239 -4.36 13.45 -6.19
CA VAL A 239 -4.10 12.29 -7.07
C VAL A 239 -4.44 11.06 -6.25
N LYS A 240 -5.47 10.32 -6.66
CA LYS A 240 -5.90 9.12 -5.94
C LYS A 240 -5.15 7.91 -6.47
N CYS A 241 -4.51 7.18 -5.58
CA CYS A 241 -3.76 5.96 -5.86
C CYS A 241 -4.47 4.78 -5.23
N HIS A 242 -5.03 3.89 -6.04
CA HIS A 242 -5.55 2.59 -5.62
C HIS A 242 -4.45 1.56 -5.78
N PHE A 243 -4.24 0.72 -4.79
CA PHE A 243 -3.13 -0.23 -4.81
C PHE A 243 -3.52 -1.55 -4.14
N MET A 244 -2.88 -2.61 -4.61
CA MET A 244 -2.88 -3.92 -3.95
C MET A 244 -1.57 -4.08 -3.20
N THR A 245 -1.63 -4.41 -1.91
CA THR A 245 -0.44 -4.67 -1.10
C THR A 245 -0.41 -6.10 -0.58
N GLY A 246 0.77 -6.70 -0.56
CA GLY A 246 1.03 -7.96 0.13
C GLY A 246 1.02 -7.75 1.64
N VAL A 247 0.38 -8.65 2.37
CA VAL A 247 0.18 -8.55 3.82
C VAL A 247 1.47 -8.78 4.60
N LYS A 248 2.42 -9.57 4.07
CA LYS A 248 3.61 -9.99 4.82
C LYS A 248 4.77 -8.98 4.74
N SER A 249 5.06 -8.48 3.54
CA SER A 249 6.19 -7.56 3.28
C SER A 249 5.78 -6.13 2.97
N ASN A 250 4.46 -5.84 2.89
CA ASN A 250 3.92 -4.55 2.45
C ASN A 250 4.29 -4.17 0.99
N ILE A 251 4.74 -5.14 0.17
CA ILE A 251 5.04 -4.92 -1.25
C ILE A 251 3.77 -4.52 -2.02
N ILE A 252 3.88 -3.61 -2.99
CA ILE A 252 2.76 -3.24 -3.87
C ILE A 252 2.85 -4.03 -5.16
N THR A 253 1.86 -4.87 -5.44
CA THR A 253 1.85 -5.75 -6.63
C THR A 253 1.20 -5.10 -7.84
N SER A 254 0.23 -4.22 -7.62
CA SER A 254 -0.47 -3.49 -8.68
C SER A 254 -0.99 -2.15 -8.20
N VAL A 255 -1.13 -1.22 -9.15
CA VAL A 255 -1.58 0.15 -8.90
C VAL A 255 -2.49 0.64 -10.01
N SER A 256 -3.47 1.47 -9.66
CA SER A 256 -4.27 2.28 -10.57
C SER A 256 -4.35 3.71 -10.03
N ILE A 257 -4.14 4.70 -10.89
CA ILE A 257 -4.17 6.11 -10.50
C ILE A 257 -5.36 6.79 -11.16
N THR A 258 -6.19 7.41 -10.34
CA THR A 258 -7.43 8.07 -10.75
C THR A 258 -7.50 9.49 -10.17
N SER A 259 -8.51 10.24 -10.59
CA SER A 259 -8.83 11.53 -9.98
C SER A 259 -9.51 11.36 -8.61
N GLU A 260 -9.65 12.47 -7.90
CA GLU A 260 -10.32 12.52 -6.59
C GLU A 260 -11.82 12.20 -6.65
N PHE A 261 -12.45 12.34 -7.82
CA PHE A 261 -13.88 12.11 -8.03
C PHE A 261 -14.21 10.66 -8.37
N ASP A 262 -13.21 9.86 -8.71
CA ASP A 262 -13.40 8.48 -9.11
C ASP A 262 -13.68 7.60 -7.88
N ASN A 263 -14.66 6.70 -8.04
CA ASN A 263 -15.03 5.74 -7.00
C ASN A 263 -13.98 4.64 -6.86
N ASP A 264 -13.84 4.11 -5.66
CA ASP A 264 -12.84 3.08 -5.36
C ASP A 264 -13.28 1.68 -5.82
N SER A 265 -14.55 1.35 -5.62
CA SER A 265 -15.12 0.03 -5.91
C SER A 265 -14.81 -0.54 -7.32
N PRO A 266 -14.88 0.24 -8.41
CA PRO A 266 -14.58 -0.26 -9.76
C PRO A 266 -13.12 -0.63 -10.02
N GLU A 267 -12.17 -0.06 -9.26
CA GLU A 267 -10.74 -0.26 -9.49
C GLU A 267 -10.25 -1.62 -8.98
N LEU A 268 -11.01 -2.26 -8.08
CA LEU A 268 -10.69 -3.57 -7.51
C LEU A 268 -10.42 -4.62 -8.59
N LYS A 269 -11.30 -4.74 -9.60
CA LYS A 269 -11.15 -5.75 -10.65
C LYS A 269 -9.84 -5.59 -11.42
N LYS A 270 -9.42 -4.35 -11.70
CA LYS A 270 -8.17 -4.09 -12.42
C LYS A 270 -6.95 -4.52 -11.60
N LEU A 271 -6.93 -4.19 -10.31
CA LEU A 271 -5.85 -4.52 -9.39
C LEU A 271 -5.74 -6.04 -9.15
N VAL A 272 -6.88 -6.70 -8.92
CA VAL A 272 -6.95 -8.16 -8.72
C VAL A 272 -6.44 -8.88 -9.98
N ASN A 273 -6.90 -8.49 -11.17
CA ASN A 273 -6.43 -9.11 -12.42
C ASN A 273 -4.93 -8.95 -12.62
N ALA A 274 -4.38 -7.75 -12.39
CA ALA A 274 -2.95 -7.49 -12.54
C ALA A 274 -2.12 -8.29 -11.53
N THR A 275 -2.60 -8.44 -10.29
CA THR A 275 -1.93 -9.23 -9.25
C THR A 275 -1.97 -10.72 -9.57
N ALA A 276 -3.13 -11.24 -10.01
CA ALA A 276 -3.33 -12.64 -10.37
C ALA A 276 -2.43 -13.14 -11.51
N GLN A 277 -1.92 -12.25 -12.37
CA GLN A 277 -1.01 -12.63 -13.45
C GLN A 277 0.31 -13.21 -12.92
N ASN A 278 0.78 -12.68 -11.79
CA ASN A 278 2.10 -12.99 -11.27
C ASN A 278 2.06 -13.63 -9.89
N PHE A 279 0.97 -13.56 -9.15
CA PHE A 279 0.88 -14.03 -7.76
C PHE A 279 -0.27 -14.99 -7.55
N ASN A 280 -0.08 -15.94 -6.62
CA ASN A 280 -1.17 -16.77 -6.12
C ASN A 280 -1.82 -16.06 -4.94
N MET A 281 -3.12 -15.84 -5.00
CA MET A 281 -3.86 -15.10 -3.97
C MET A 281 -4.75 -16.07 -3.21
N GLU A 282 -4.49 -16.25 -1.91
CA GLU A 282 -5.32 -17.07 -1.03
C GLU A 282 -6.49 -16.23 -0.48
N GLU A 283 -6.20 -15.00 -0.04
CA GLU A 283 -7.18 -14.11 0.58
C GLU A 283 -7.00 -12.67 0.14
N ILE A 284 -8.11 -11.94 0.01
CA ILE A 284 -8.12 -10.50 -0.28
C ILE A 284 -9.00 -9.78 0.72
N SER A 285 -8.41 -8.83 1.45
CA SER A 285 -9.13 -7.97 2.41
C SER A 285 -9.30 -6.55 1.86
N ALA A 286 -10.50 -5.96 2.02
CA ALA A 286 -10.77 -4.60 1.56
C ALA A 286 -11.85 -3.91 2.41
N ASP A 287 -11.86 -2.58 2.42
CA ASP A 287 -12.87 -1.81 3.14
C ASP A 287 -14.28 -1.98 2.51
N LYS A 288 -15.32 -1.70 3.30
CA LYS A 288 -16.74 -1.69 2.93
C LYS A 288 -17.05 -0.85 1.68
N ALA A 289 -16.19 0.10 1.32
CA ALA A 289 -16.30 0.87 0.08
C ALA A 289 -16.18 -0.02 -1.18
N TYR A 290 -15.43 -1.12 -1.08
CA TYR A 290 -15.25 -2.09 -2.17
C TYR A 290 -16.33 -3.17 -2.22
N LEU A 291 -17.26 -3.20 -1.26
CA LEU A 291 -18.31 -4.21 -1.17
C LEU A 291 -19.29 -4.11 -2.34
N SER A 292 -19.20 -5.04 -3.28
CA SER A 292 -20.18 -5.24 -4.35
C SER A 292 -20.25 -6.73 -4.70
N LYS A 293 -21.40 -7.17 -5.24
CA LYS A 293 -21.59 -8.57 -5.66
C LYS A 293 -20.51 -8.96 -6.68
N ASP A 294 -20.37 -8.13 -7.70
CA ASP A 294 -19.43 -8.38 -8.80
C ASP A 294 -17.96 -8.38 -8.34
N ASN A 295 -17.60 -7.63 -7.29
CA ASN A 295 -16.25 -7.66 -6.75
C ASN A 295 -15.98 -8.95 -5.97
N LEU A 296 -16.94 -9.44 -5.17
CA LEU A 296 -16.78 -10.71 -4.46
C LEU A 296 -16.68 -11.89 -5.45
N GLU A 297 -17.55 -11.90 -6.46
CA GLU A 297 -17.52 -12.92 -7.53
C GLU A 297 -16.19 -12.88 -8.28
N HIS A 298 -15.69 -11.69 -8.60
CA HIS A 298 -14.41 -11.57 -9.31
C HIS A 298 -13.20 -12.02 -8.48
N ILE A 299 -13.22 -11.85 -7.15
CA ILE A 299 -12.16 -12.35 -6.28
C ILE A 299 -12.19 -13.89 -6.23
N GLU A 300 -13.39 -14.47 -6.11
CA GLU A 300 -13.59 -15.93 -6.12
C GLU A 300 -13.17 -16.56 -7.46
N GLU A 301 -13.50 -15.91 -8.59
CA GLU A 301 -13.07 -16.33 -9.94
C GLU A 301 -11.55 -16.42 -10.08
N LYS A 302 -10.80 -15.64 -9.30
CA LYS A 302 -9.32 -15.67 -9.26
C LYS A 302 -8.75 -16.60 -8.21
N GLY A 303 -9.59 -17.41 -7.57
CA GLY A 303 -9.19 -18.43 -6.61
C GLY A 303 -8.93 -17.91 -5.19
N ALA A 304 -9.24 -16.65 -4.91
CA ALA A 304 -9.01 -16.04 -3.59
C ALA A 304 -10.33 -15.90 -2.80
N MET A 305 -10.22 -15.90 -1.47
CA MET A 305 -11.36 -15.64 -0.58
C MET A 305 -11.51 -14.14 -0.28
N PRO A 306 -12.68 -13.52 -0.52
CA PRO A 306 -12.87 -12.10 -0.27
C PRO A 306 -13.33 -11.79 1.16
N PHE A 307 -12.52 -11.06 1.93
CA PHE A 307 -12.86 -10.56 3.26
C PHE A 307 -13.21 -9.07 3.21
N ILE A 308 -14.46 -8.78 2.83
CA ILE A 308 -15.02 -7.41 2.80
C ILE A 308 -16.24 -7.33 3.73
N PRO A 309 -16.23 -6.49 4.77
CA PRO A 309 -17.32 -6.46 5.74
C PRO A 309 -18.65 -6.00 5.14
N PHE A 310 -19.77 -6.52 5.64
CA PHE A 310 -21.10 -6.14 5.17
C PHE A 310 -21.65 -4.89 5.88
N LYS A 311 -22.51 -4.12 5.20
CA LYS A 311 -23.24 -3.00 5.81
C LYS A 311 -24.51 -3.52 6.49
N LYS A 312 -25.03 -2.75 7.46
CA LYS A 312 -26.19 -3.15 8.29
C LYS A 312 -27.45 -3.45 7.46
N ASN A 313 -27.62 -2.78 6.32
CA ASN A 313 -28.75 -2.94 5.42
C ASN A 313 -28.56 -4.05 4.36
N ASN A 314 -27.43 -4.74 4.35
CA ASN A 314 -27.21 -5.85 3.42
C ASN A 314 -27.92 -7.10 3.93
N ASN A 315 -28.45 -7.88 2.99
CA ASN A 315 -29.07 -9.19 3.25
C ASN A 315 -28.51 -10.25 2.28
N ALA A 316 -28.85 -11.51 2.55
CA ALA A 316 -28.46 -12.65 1.71
C ALA A 316 -29.36 -12.85 0.48
N THR A 317 -30.51 -12.16 0.40
CA THR A 317 -31.56 -12.46 -0.58
C THR A 317 -31.20 -11.94 -1.97
N GLY A 318 -31.37 -12.77 -3.00
CA GLY A 318 -31.23 -12.35 -4.41
C GLY A 318 -29.79 -12.04 -4.88
N LYS A 319 -28.77 -12.46 -4.13
CA LYS A 319 -27.34 -12.28 -4.49
C LYS A 319 -26.65 -13.62 -4.78
N GLY A 320 -25.48 -13.56 -5.42
CA GLY A 320 -24.71 -14.73 -5.87
C GLY A 320 -24.27 -15.66 -4.74
N ALA A 321 -23.79 -16.86 -5.09
CA ALA A 321 -23.42 -17.89 -4.13
C ALA A 321 -22.36 -17.41 -3.12
N ILE A 322 -21.27 -16.79 -3.62
CA ILE A 322 -20.21 -16.22 -2.79
C ILE A 322 -20.72 -15.13 -1.85
N TRP A 323 -21.62 -14.25 -2.33
CA TRP A 323 -22.19 -13.21 -1.49
C TRP A 323 -22.93 -13.83 -0.30
N LYS A 324 -23.77 -14.84 -0.55
CA LYS A 324 -24.49 -15.53 0.53
C LYS A 324 -23.53 -16.21 1.49
N LYS A 325 -22.54 -16.93 0.98
CA LYS A 325 -21.51 -17.61 1.77
C LYS A 325 -20.79 -16.62 2.69
N MET A 326 -20.24 -15.54 2.13
CA MET A 326 -19.50 -14.54 2.90
C MET A 326 -20.41 -13.74 3.84
N TYR A 327 -21.67 -13.50 3.45
CA TYR A 327 -22.63 -12.83 4.34
C TYR A 327 -22.95 -13.68 5.57
N TYR A 328 -23.29 -14.96 5.40
CA TYR A 328 -23.56 -15.84 6.53
C TYR A 328 -22.31 -16.09 7.37
N TYR A 329 -21.15 -16.24 6.73
CA TYR A 329 -19.89 -16.37 7.45
C TYR A 329 -19.58 -15.11 8.27
N PHE A 330 -19.82 -13.89 7.75
CA PHE A 330 -19.72 -12.65 8.51
C PHE A 330 -20.70 -12.55 9.69
N GLN A 331 -21.92 -13.07 9.56
CA GLN A 331 -22.96 -13.00 10.61
C GLN A 331 -22.78 -14.08 11.69
N LEU A 332 -22.44 -15.30 11.30
CA LEU A 332 -22.38 -16.47 12.18
C LEU A 332 -20.99 -16.72 12.76
N ASN A 333 -19.93 -16.38 12.01
CA ASN A 333 -18.53 -16.58 12.39
C ASN A 333 -17.78 -15.24 12.39
N ASN A 334 -18.35 -14.24 13.08
CA ASN A 334 -17.87 -12.87 13.01
C ASN A 334 -16.42 -12.71 13.50
N GLU A 335 -16.03 -13.41 14.57
CA GLU A 335 -14.68 -13.34 15.15
C GLU A 335 -13.62 -13.83 14.16
N ASP A 336 -13.85 -15.00 13.57
CA ASP A 336 -12.99 -15.61 12.55
C ASP A 336 -12.89 -14.72 11.30
N PHE A 337 -14.03 -14.22 10.80
CA PHE A 337 -14.04 -13.24 9.71
C PHE A 337 -13.19 -12.01 10.03
N LEU A 338 -13.30 -11.49 11.26
CA LEU A 338 -12.56 -10.30 11.67
C LEU A 338 -11.05 -10.56 11.74
N GLU A 339 -10.60 -11.75 12.13
CA GLU A 339 -9.19 -12.13 12.12
C GLU A 339 -8.56 -11.99 10.72
N HIS A 340 -9.23 -12.55 9.70
CA HIS A 340 -8.81 -12.40 8.31
C HIS A 340 -8.94 -10.94 7.81
N TYR A 341 -10.04 -10.26 8.15
CA TYR A 341 -10.25 -8.86 7.77
C TYR A 341 -9.22 -7.90 8.38
N HIS A 342 -8.71 -8.20 9.59
CA HIS A 342 -7.72 -7.36 10.25
C HIS A 342 -6.40 -7.27 9.47
N LYS A 343 -6.10 -8.23 8.57
CA LYS A 343 -4.97 -8.14 7.63
C LYS A 343 -5.01 -6.86 6.77
N ARG A 344 -6.19 -6.25 6.56
CA ARG A 344 -6.36 -4.97 5.85
C ARG A 344 -5.54 -3.83 6.45
N SER A 345 -5.25 -3.82 7.76
CA SER A 345 -4.46 -2.75 8.37
C SER A 345 -3.04 -2.64 7.82
N ASN A 346 -2.55 -3.68 7.13
CA ASN A 346 -1.27 -3.61 6.42
C ASN A 346 -1.30 -2.61 5.27
N ALA A 347 -2.45 -2.38 4.61
CA ALA A 347 -2.58 -1.33 3.61
C ALA A 347 -2.37 0.08 4.20
N GLU A 348 -2.89 0.34 5.40
CA GLU A 348 -2.64 1.60 6.11
C GLU A 348 -1.15 1.75 6.49
N THR A 349 -0.51 0.64 6.85
CA THR A 349 0.93 0.61 7.14
C THR A 349 1.75 0.92 5.88
N THR A 350 1.39 0.31 4.74
CA THR A 350 2.00 0.59 3.43
C THR A 350 1.87 2.07 3.07
N VAL A 351 0.69 2.67 3.24
CA VAL A 351 0.48 4.12 3.02
C VAL A 351 1.36 4.96 3.93
N HIS A 352 1.45 4.60 5.22
CA HIS A 352 2.31 5.30 6.17
C HIS A 352 3.78 5.22 5.73
N MET A 353 4.30 4.05 5.37
CA MET A 353 5.68 3.87 4.90
C MET A 353 6.00 4.78 3.71
N ILE A 354 5.13 4.81 2.70
CA ILE A 354 5.29 5.66 1.51
C ILE A 354 5.31 7.14 1.89
N LYS A 355 4.31 7.58 2.68
CA LYS A 355 4.14 8.99 3.02
C LYS A 355 5.23 9.50 3.97
N SER A 356 5.72 8.66 4.89
CA SER A 356 6.83 9.01 5.78
C SER A 356 8.14 9.18 5.04
N LYS A 357 8.45 8.33 4.04
CA LYS A 357 9.71 8.43 3.28
C LYS A 357 9.63 9.46 2.14
N PHE A 358 8.54 9.49 1.38
CA PHE A 358 8.45 10.26 0.13
C PHE A 358 7.46 11.43 0.18
N GLY A 359 6.84 11.68 1.33
CA GLY A 359 5.85 12.73 1.53
C GLY A 359 4.45 12.37 1.02
N ASP A 360 3.45 13.05 1.55
CA ASP A 360 2.02 12.88 1.24
C ASP A 360 1.53 13.74 0.07
N PHE A 361 2.42 14.47 -0.60
CA PHE A 361 2.10 15.34 -1.73
C PHE A 361 2.98 15.10 -2.95
N VAL A 362 2.49 15.48 -4.13
CA VAL A 362 3.26 15.53 -5.37
C VAL A 362 3.71 16.97 -5.65
N ARG A 363 4.94 17.12 -6.15
CA ARG A 363 5.52 18.43 -6.51
C ARG A 363 5.21 18.83 -7.95
N SER A 364 4.89 17.86 -8.79
CA SER A 364 4.53 18.09 -10.19
C SER A 364 3.22 18.86 -10.33
N LYS A 365 3.14 19.73 -11.34
CA LYS A 365 1.96 20.59 -11.59
C LYS A 365 1.02 20.01 -12.64
N GLU A 366 1.56 19.31 -13.63
CA GLU A 366 0.79 18.70 -14.71
C GLU A 366 0.29 17.32 -14.32
N TRP A 367 -0.93 16.97 -14.71
CA TRP A 367 -1.58 15.71 -14.34
C TRP A 367 -0.75 14.47 -14.68
N THR A 368 -0.23 14.38 -15.92
CA THR A 368 0.63 13.25 -16.34
C THR A 368 1.89 13.15 -15.47
N ALA A 369 2.52 14.29 -15.17
CA ALA A 369 3.70 14.33 -14.31
C ALA A 369 3.39 13.95 -12.86
N GLN A 370 2.20 14.31 -12.36
CA GLN A 370 1.72 13.90 -11.05
C GLN A 370 1.50 12.38 -10.97
N ILE A 371 0.87 11.78 -11.98
CA ILE A 371 0.71 10.32 -12.10
C ILE A 371 2.09 9.64 -12.09
N ASN A 372 3.00 10.09 -12.96
CA ASN A 372 4.33 9.50 -13.07
C ASN A 372 5.14 9.67 -11.78
N GLU A 373 4.99 10.78 -11.05
CA GLU A 373 5.61 11.00 -9.74
C GLU A 373 5.08 10.01 -8.69
N VAL A 374 3.77 9.75 -8.65
CA VAL A 374 3.18 8.75 -7.74
C VAL A 374 3.68 7.35 -8.08
N LEU A 375 3.71 6.96 -9.37
CA LEU A 375 4.26 5.66 -9.77
C LEU A 375 5.72 5.52 -9.36
N CYS A 376 6.54 6.56 -9.53
CA CYS A 376 7.93 6.54 -9.07
C CYS A 376 8.04 6.35 -7.55
N LYS A 377 7.17 6.97 -6.74
CA LYS A 377 7.15 6.76 -5.27
C LYS A 377 6.86 5.30 -4.92
N ILE A 378 5.95 4.66 -5.65
CA ILE A 378 5.57 3.26 -5.44
C ILE A 378 6.72 2.33 -5.84
N ILE A 379 7.39 2.59 -6.96
CA ILE A 379 8.59 1.86 -7.35
C ILE A 379 9.66 1.99 -6.26
N CYS A 380 9.87 3.19 -5.71
CA CYS A 380 10.83 3.39 -4.62
C CYS A 380 10.46 2.58 -3.37
N HIS A 381 9.18 2.56 -3.01
CA HIS A 381 8.66 1.75 -1.89
C HIS A 381 8.88 0.25 -2.13
N ASN A 382 8.61 -0.24 -3.33
CA ASN A 382 8.81 -1.65 -3.65
C ASN A 382 10.28 -2.07 -3.54
N ILE A 383 11.20 -1.27 -4.09
CA ILE A 383 12.63 -1.55 -3.97
C ILE A 383 13.06 -1.54 -2.49
N TYR A 384 12.51 -0.64 -1.68
CA TYR A 384 12.76 -0.62 -0.24
C TYR A 384 12.28 -1.91 0.45
N CYS A 385 11.05 -2.37 0.16
CA CYS A 385 10.54 -3.64 0.69
C CYS A 385 11.43 -4.81 0.28
N VAL A 386 11.85 -4.87 -0.98
CA VAL A 386 12.77 -5.91 -1.47
C VAL A 386 14.09 -5.87 -0.71
N ILE A 387 14.72 -4.70 -0.56
CA ILE A 387 15.98 -4.55 0.19
C ILE A 387 15.79 -5.05 1.63
N GLN A 388 14.70 -4.69 2.30
CA GLN A 388 14.42 -5.15 3.64
C GLN A 388 14.34 -6.69 3.70
N GLU A 389 13.59 -7.30 2.77
CA GLU A 389 13.40 -8.75 2.70
C GLU A 389 14.67 -9.52 2.28
N MET A 390 15.62 -8.89 1.60
CA MET A 390 16.94 -9.47 1.35
C MET A 390 17.68 -9.78 2.66
N PHE A 391 17.53 -8.96 3.70
CA PHE A 391 18.19 -9.16 4.99
C PHE A 391 17.36 -9.99 5.97
N THR A 392 16.03 -9.85 5.96
CA THR A 392 15.16 -10.57 6.91
C THR A 392 14.83 -11.99 6.45
N LEU A 393 14.64 -12.22 5.15
CA LEU A 393 14.27 -13.52 4.59
C LEU A 393 15.39 -14.16 3.76
N GLY A 394 16.50 -13.45 3.52
CA GLY A 394 17.63 -13.96 2.74
C GLY A 394 17.33 -14.11 1.26
N ILE A 395 16.43 -13.28 0.71
CA ILE A 395 16.03 -13.35 -0.70
C ILE A 395 17.10 -12.69 -1.57
N GLU A 396 17.48 -13.33 -2.67
CA GLU A 396 18.30 -12.69 -3.70
C GLU A 396 17.42 -12.03 -4.75
N ALA A 397 17.49 -10.70 -4.85
CA ALA A 397 16.75 -9.93 -5.83
C ALA A 397 17.60 -9.71 -7.09
N ASN A 398 17.47 -10.60 -8.07
CA ASN A 398 18.05 -10.42 -9.41
C ASN A 398 16.94 -10.09 -10.41
N PHE A 399 16.95 -8.86 -10.92
CA PHE A 399 15.98 -8.40 -11.93
C PHE A 399 16.48 -8.58 -13.37
N VAL A 400 17.74 -8.95 -13.56
CA VAL A 400 18.32 -9.20 -14.88
C VAL A 400 17.78 -10.51 -15.42
N ARG A 401 17.28 -10.51 -16.66
CA ARG A 401 16.97 -11.76 -17.36
C ARG A 401 18.25 -12.55 -17.53
N GLU A 402 18.33 -13.74 -16.94
CA GLU A 402 19.31 -14.73 -17.42
C GLU A 402 19.07 -14.89 -18.93
N VAL A 403 20.06 -14.52 -19.72
CA VAL A 403 20.12 -14.94 -21.11
C VAL A 403 20.31 -16.44 -21.02
N SER A 404 19.22 -17.20 -21.07
CA SER A 404 19.28 -18.63 -21.25
C SER A 404 20.04 -18.87 -22.53
N HIS A 405 21.33 -19.20 -22.42
CA HIS A 405 22.07 -19.83 -23.49
C HIS A 405 21.33 -21.13 -23.79
N VAL A 406 20.42 -21.09 -24.75
CA VAL A 406 19.95 -22.29 -25.41
C VAL A 406 21.20 -22.84 -26.08
N SER A 407 21.82 -23.83 -25.45
CA SER A 407 22.87 -24.63 -26.06
C SER A 407 22.29 -25.21 -27.34
N GLU A 408 22.75 -24.72 -28.49
CA GLU A 408 22.55 -25.37 -29.77
C GLU A 408 23.23 -26.74 -29.70
N ASN A 409 22.46 -27.75 -29.33
CA ASN A 409 22.77 -29.15 -29.57
C ASN A 409 21.47 -29.95 -29.51
N SER A 410 20.63 -29.78 -30.54
CA SER A 410 19.72 -30.83 -30.95
C SER A 410 19.57 -30.79 -32.46
N THR A 411 20.23 -31.74 -33.11
CA THR A 411 20.02 -32.24 -34.47
C THR A 411 18.63 -31.95 -35.04
N PHE A 412 18.55 -30.99 -35.97
CA PHE A 412 17.43 -30.86 -36.88
C PHE A 412 17.77 -31.60 -38.18
N LYS A 413 17.40 -32.89 -38.26
CA LYS A 413 17.16 -33.57 -39.54
C LYS A 413 15.81 -33.05 -40.06
N GLY A 414 15.86 -32.07 -40.95
CA GLY A 414 14.70 -31.52 -41.64
C GLY A 414 15.10 -31.11 -43.04
N THR A 415 15.01 -32.07 -43.97
CA THR A 415 15.23 -31.91 -45.40
C THR A 415 14.29 -30.87 -46.00
N TYR A 416 14.83 -29.75 -46.49
CA TYR A 416 14.20 -28.98 -47.56
C TYR A 416 15.27 -28.45 -48.54
N ARG A 417 15.08 -28.82 -49.81
CA ARG A 417 15.89 -28.48 -50.99
C ARG A 417 16.05 -26.97 -51.14
N THR A 418 17.29 -26.50 -51.17
CA THR A 418 17.66 -25.23 -51.82
C THR A 418 18.15 -25.52 -53.24
N LYS A 419 17.38 -25.10 -54.25
CA LYS A 419 17.91 -24.90 -55.60
C LYS A 419 18.79 -23.65 -55.57
N LEU A 420 20.10 -23.81 -55.70
CA LEU A 420 21.00 -22.74 -56.12
C LEU A 420 21.04 -22.72 -57.66
N PRO A 421 21.09 -21.55 -58.31
CA PRO A 421 21.35 -21.44 -59.73
C PRO A 421 22.84 -21.72 -60.00
N SER A 422 23.12 -22.72 -60.84
CA SER A 422 24.45 -22.99 -61.36
C SER A 422 24.79 -22.02 -62.48
N SER A 423 25.88 -21.29 -62.29
CA SER A 423 26.67 -20.68 -63.36
C SER A 423 27.18 -21.74 -64.33
N SER A 424 27.00 -21.53 -65.63
CA SER A 424 27.79 -22.17 -66.68
C SER A 424 28.10 -21.15 -67.77
N GLN A 425 29.38 -20.88 -67.93
CA GLN A 425 29.97 -20.30 -69.13
C GLN A 425 29.99 -21.31 -70.28
N GLU A 426 30.00 -20.74 -71.50
CA GLU A 426 30.65 -21.23 -72.73
C GLU A 426 30.10 -22.47 -73.48
N GLY A 427 29.88 -22.27 -74.79
CA GLY A 427 30.27 -23.27 -75.79
C GLY A 427 29.27 -23.58 -76.90
N ARG A 428 29.32 -22.77 -77.98
CA ARG A 428 28.78 -22.97 -79.35
C ARG A 428 27.28 -22.86 -79.59
#